data_AF-A0A368P1W1-F1
#
_entry.id   AF-A0A368P1W1-F1
#
_cell.length_a   1.000
_cell.length_b   1.000
_cell.length_c   1.000
_cell.angle_alpha   90.00
_cell.angle_beta   90.00
_cell.angle_gamma   90.00
#
_symmetry.space_group_name_H-M   'P 1'
#
loop_
_entity.id
_entity.type
_entity.pdbx_description
1 polymer ?
#
loop_
_entity_poly.entity_id
_entity_poly.type
_entity_poly.pdbx_seq_one_letter_code
_entity_poly.pdbx_strand_id
1 'polypeptide(L)'
;MNKILLVLFLTFSILASGQNNCEKYIDKYIPTDLNDAISFFECKWPKEDLDNYKNKEENTATAELHFGTGMSIRNSWKLWAGTSDISKYFRDLGINHPDDMSSIILTSLHRKLNEKPIELENQIKYYQDYWTESEKKQKERQKEEFSEFKIGDKVEFTYDYDFVSKKQEKKYMDDKCYATGIIIGLNKEKLEVQVKLKKSCDRKGIIILKYDVWDKIDGEYKKIEEDKIEIMKKGETRWTSYELWDVVE
;
A
#
# COMPACT_ATOMS: atom_id res chain seq x y z
N MET A 1 -28.76 -49.89 -55.27
CA MET A 1 -27.41 -49.34 -55.54
C MET A 1 -27.24 -48.08 -54.71
N ASN A 2 -26.53 -48.20 -53.59
CA ASN A 2 -26.21 -47.12 -52.66
C ASN A 2 -25.26 -46.12 -53.33
N LYS A 3 -25.58 -44.83 -53.27
CA LYS A 3 -24.59 -43.76 -53.50
C LYS A 3 -24.48 -42.96 -52.20
N ILE A 4 -23.50 -43.33 -51.39
CA ILE A 4 -23.05 -42.55 -50.23
C ILE A 4 -22.31 -41.33 -50.79
N LEU A 5 -22.87 -40.13 -50.58
CA LEU A 5 -22.21 -38.88 -50.92
C LEU A 5 -21.32 -38.49 -49.73
N LEU A 6 -20.01 -38.64 -49.90
CA LEU A 6 -19.00 -38.24 -48.91
C LEU A 6 -18.92 -36.71 -48.87
N VAL A 7 -19.47 -36.09 -47.83
CA VAL A 7 -19.32 -34.65 -47.57
C VAL A 7 -18.01 -34.46 -46.79
N LEU A 8 -16.99 -33.94 -47.48
CA LEU A 8 -15.70 -33.59 -46.88
C LEU A 8 -15.88 -32.27 -46.08
N PHE A 9 -15.99 -32.36 -44.76
CA PHE A 9 -15.91 -31.19 -43.88
C PHE A 9 -14.45 -30.71 -43.82
N LEU A 10 -14.11 -29.74 -44.67
CA LEU A 10 -12.91 -28.93 -44.50
C LEU A 10 -13.12 -28.02 -43.29
N THR A 11 -12.65 -28.46 -42.12
CA THR A 11 -12.54 -27.60 -40.95
C THR A 11 -11.49 -26.54 -41.24
N PHE A 12 -11.94 -25.35 -41.62
CA PHE A 12 -11.10 -24.17 -41.73
C PHE A 12 -10.71 -23.76 -40.31
N SER A 13 -9.59 -24.30 -39.83
CA SER A 13 -8.95 -23.84 -38.59
C SER A 13 -8.50 -22.41 -38.83
N ILE A 14 -9.32 -21.44 -38.41
CA ILE A 14 -8.92 -20.05 -38.32
C ILE A 14 -7.83 -20.02 -37.24
N LEU A 15 -6.57 -20.08 -37.66
CA LEU A 15 -5.47 -19.57 -36.86
C LEU A 15 -5.71 -18.07 -36.74
N ALA A 16 -6.46 -17.67 -35.71
CA ALA A 16 -6.51 -16.30 -35.25
C ALA A 16 -5.14 -16.00 -34.64
N SER A 17 -4.16 -15.75 -35.51
CA SER A 17 -2.97 -15.01 -35.12
C SER A 17 -3.47 -13.62 -34.76
N GLY A 18 -3.72 -13.39 -33.47
CA GLY A 18 -3.96 -12.06 -32.94
C GLY A 18 -2.75 -11.21 -33.32
N GLN A 19 -2.88 -10.39 -34.36
CA GLN A 19 -1.88 -9.39 -34.67
C GLN A 19 -1.95 -8.37 -33.54
N ASN A 20 -1.10 -8.56 -32.52
CA ASN A 20 -0.90 -7.56 -31.47
C ASN A 20 -0.38 -6.30 -32.17
N ASN A 21 -1.25 -5.32 -32.38
CA ASN A 21 -0.84 -4.03 -32.93
C ASN A 21 -0.02 -3.28 -31.87
N CYS A 22 1.29 -3.53 -31.85
CA CYS A 22 2.20 -2.92 -30.90
C CYS A 22 2.34 -1.39 -31.07
N GLU A 23 1.85 -0.82 -32.19
CA GLU A 23 1.86 0.63 -32.43
C GLU A 23 0.95 1.39 -31.46
N LYS A 24 -0.10 0.75 -30.90
CA LYS A 24 -0.99 1.41 -29.92
C LYS A 24 -0.28 1.80 -28.62
N TYR A 25 0.81 1.11 -28.29
CA TYR A 25 1.58 1.33 -27.07
C TYR A 25 2.62 2.43 -27.31
N ILE A 26 2.19 3.68 -27.29
CA ILE A 26 3.10 4.83 -27.41
C ILE A 26 3.91 5.06 -26.11
N ASP A 27 4.84 6.03 -26.13
CA ASP A 27 5.56 6.43 -24.91
C ASP A 27 4.57 6.87 -23.81
N LYS A 28 4.84 6.44 -22.57
CA LYS A 28 3.98 6.67 -21.40
C LYS A 28 2.55 6.13 -21.50
N TYR A 29 2.29 5.19 -22.40
CA TYR A 29 1.02 4.46 -22.40
C TYR A 29 0.78 3.80 -21.05
N ILE A 30 -0.43 3.95 -20.51
CA ILE A 30 -0.87 3.30 -19.28
C ILE A 30 -1.94 2.28 -19.67
N PRO A 31 -1.76 0.99 -19.36
CA PRO A 31 -2.77 -0.02 -19.62
C PRO A 31 -4.12 0.29 -18.97
N THR A 32 -5.16 -0.30 -19.53
CA THR A 32 -6.55 -0.13 -19.09
C THR A 32 -7.06 -1.29 -18.24
N ASP A 33 -6.59 -2.51 -18.50
CA ASP A 33 -6.91 -3.72 -17.74
C ASP A 33 -5.73 -4.72 -17.75
N LEU A 34 -5.90 -5.88 -17.10
CA LEU A 34 -4.85 -6.90 -17.02
C LEU A 34 -4.40 -7.43 -18.38
N ASN A 35 -5.33 -7.68 -19.31
CA ASN A 35 -4.99 -8.23 -20.63
C ASN A 35 -4.19 -7.20 -21.44
N ASP A 36 -4.61 -5.93 -21.38
CA ASP A 36 -3.92 -4.83 -22.01
C ASP A 36 -2.51 -4.61 -21.41
N ALA A 37 -2.35 -4.81 -20.10
CA ALA A 37 -1.05 -4.77 -19.44
C ALA A 37 -0.12 -5.91 -19.87
N ILE A 38 -0.64 -7.14 -19.98
CA ILE A 38 0.13 -8.29 -20.48
C ILE A 38 0.58 -8.04 -21.92
N SER A 39 -0.35 -7.63 -22.78
CA SER A 39 -0.04 -7.37 -24.19
C SER A 39 0.90 -6.16 -24.38
N PHE A 40 0.88 -5.18 -23.48
CA PHE A 40 1.87 -4.10 -23.44
C PHE A 40 3.28 -4.69 -23.25
N PHE A 41 3.48 -5.58 -22.27
CA PHE A 41 4.78 -6.21 -22.02
C PHE A 41 5.23 -7.10 -23.18
N GLU A 42 4.34 -7.93 -23.73
CA GLU A 42 4.64 -8.76 -24.91
C GLU A 42 5.12 -7.94 -26.11
N CYS A 43 4.66 -6.70 -26.25
CA CYS A 43 5.07 -5.79 -27.32
C CYS A 43 6.31 -4.95 -27.01
N LYS A 44 6.53 -4.57 -25.74
CA LYS A 44 7.54 -3.58 -25.36
C LYS A 44 8.80 -4.15 -24.79
N TRP A 45 8.75 -5.35 -24.22
CA TRP A 45 9.95 -5.99 -23.73
C TRP A 45 10.74 -6.64 -24.88
N PRO A 46 12.07 -6.50 -24.87
CA PRO A 46 12.93 -7.32 -25.72
C PRO A 46 12.60 -8.80 -25.54
N LYS A 47 12.64 -9.55 -26.65
CA LYS A 47 12.38 -10.99 -26.61
C LYS A 47 13.29 -11.71 -25.62
N GLU A 48 14.55 -11.31 -25.54
CA GLU A 48 15.51 -11.87 -24.57
C GLU A 48 15.06 -11.68 -23.12
N ASP A 49 14.51 -10.51 -22.76
CA ASP A 49 14.00 -10.25 -21.42
C ASP A 49 12.75 -11.10 -21.12
N LEU A 50 11.85 -11.25 -22.10
CA LEU A 50 10.68 -12.13 -21.98
C LEU A 50 11.10 -13.59 -21.83
N ASP A 51 12.09 -14.06 -22.59
CA ASP A 51 12.60 -15.43 -22.51
C ASP A 51 13.31 -15.67 -21.17
N ASN A 52 14.13 -14.73 -20.70
CA ASN A 52 14.77 -14.78 -19.39
C ASN A 52 13.74 -14.80 -18.25
N TYR A 53 12.68 -14.00 -18.36
CA TYR A 53 11.60 -13.96 -17.38
C TYR A 53 10.80 -15.26 -17.37
N LYS A 54 10.43 -15.76 -18.55
CA LYS A 54 9.68 -17.01 -18.75
C LYS A 54 10.40 -18.23 -18.16
N ASN A 55 11.72 -18.32 -18.33
CA ASN A 55 12.52 -19.49 -17.96
C ASN A 55 12.85 -19.60 -16.46
N LYS A 56 12.49 -18.61 -15.65
CA LYS A 56 12.63 -18.65 -14.19
C LYS A 56 11.40 -19.29 -13.55
N GLU A 57 11.57 -19.85 -12.34
CA GLU A 57 10.45 -20.27 -11.51
C GLU A 57 9.58 -19.05 -11.17
N GLU A 58 8.24 -19.21 -11.12
CA GLU A 58 7.26 -18.11 -11.08
C GLU A 58 7.49 -17.15 -9.89
N ASN A 59 7.66 -17.69 -8.68
CA ASN A 59 7.89 -16.88 -7.49
C ASN A 59 9.23 -16.14 -7.56
N THR A 60 10.28 -16.81 -8.04
CA THR A 60 11.60 -16.21 -8.22
C THR A 60 11.56 -15.09 -9.26
N ALA A 61 10.90 -15.34 -10.40
CA ALA A 61 10.78 -14.38 -11.49
C ALA A 61 10.06 -13.10 -11.04
N THR A 62 8.92 -13.26 -10.37
CA THR A 62 8.09 -12.14 -9.88
C THR A 62 8.78 -11.37 -8.75
N ALA A 63 9.43 -12.06 -7.81
CA ALA A 63 10.15 -11.44 -6.70
C ALA A 63 11.34 -10.59 -7.17
N GLU A 64 12.15 -11.08 -8.12
CA GLU A 64 13.31 -10.34 -8.64
C GLU A 64 12.91 -9.03 -9.31
N LEU A 65 11.73 -8.98 -9.93
CA LEU A 65 11.22 -7.79 -10.60
C LEU A 65 10.52 -6.81 -9.66
N HIS A 66 10.26 -7.18 -8.41
CA HIS A 66 9.43 -6.38 -7.49
C HIS A 66 9.93 -4.94 -7.32
N PHE A 67 11.23 -4.76 -7.05
CA PHE A 67 11.84 -3.44 -6.84
C PHE A 67 12.23 -2.72 -8.13
N GLY A 68 12.36 -3.44 -9.25
CA GLY A 68 12.63 -2.85 -10.56
C GLY A 68 11.34 -2.56 -11.31
N THR A 69 10.95 -3.50 -12.19
CA THR A 69 9.74 -3.40 -13.01
C THR A 69 8.48 -3.16 -12.17
N GLY A 70 8.30 -3.88 -11.07
CA GLY A 70 7.13 -3.72 -10.20
C GLY A 70 7.02 -2.31 -9.61
N MET A 71 8.14 -1.71 -9.19
CA MET A 71 8.18 -0.32 -8.75
C MET A 71 7.86 0.66 -9.88
N SER A 72 8.41 0.41 -11.08
CA SER A 72 8.13 1.23 -12.27
C SER A 72 6.65 1.20 -12.66
N ILE A 73 6.01 0.02 -12.64
CA ILE A 73 4.56 -0.15 -12.85
C ILE A 73 3.78 0.73 -11.87
N ARG A 74 4.04 0.58 -10.56
CA ARG A 74 3.32 1.29 -9.51
C ARG A 74 3.36 2.81 -9.68
N ASN A 75 4.55 3.32 -9.99
CA ASN A 75 4.79 4.76 -10.09
C ASN A 75 4.32 5.33 -11.44
N SER A 76 4.70 4.69 -12.54
CA SER A 76 4.43 5.19 -13.90
C SER A 76 2.97 5.03 -14.30
N TRP A 77 2.29 4.00 -13.80
CA TRP A 77 0.88 3.73 -14.10
C TRP A 77 -0.07 4.34 -13.08
N LYS A 78 0.41 5.22 -12.20
CA LYS A 78 -0.39 5.98 -11.22
C LYS A 78 -1.22 5.07 -10.30
N LEU A 79 -0.70 3.89 -9.94
CA LEU A 79 -1.45 2.92 -9.12
C LEU A 79 -1.66 3.45 -7.69
N TRP A 80 -0.67 4.14 -7.13
CA TRP A 80 -0.79 4.81 -5.83
C TRP A 80 -1.86 5.90 -5.83
N ALA A 81 -1.79 6.81 -6.81
CA ALA A 81 -2.77 7.90 -6.95
C ALA A 81 -4.16 7.38 -7.27
N GLY A 82 -4.25 6.23 -7.96
CA GLY A 82 -5.53 5.59 -8.19
C GLY A 82 -6.37 6.13 -9.32
N THR A 83 -5.77 6.94 -10.18
CA THR A 83 -6.48 7.72 -11.19
C THR A 83 -6.52 7.04 -12.56
N SER A 84 -5.66 6.04 -12.79
CA SER A 84 -5.58 5.30 -14.06
C SER A 84 -6.64 4.20 -14.16
N ASP A 85 -6.96 3.81 -15.39
CA ASP A 85 -8.00 2.80 -15.62
C ASP A 85 -7.57 1.41 -15.14
N ILE A 86 -6.30 1.01 -15.33
CA ILE A 86 -5.77 -0.22 -14.72
C ILE A 86 -5.88 -0.22 -13.18
N SER A 87 -5.71 0.93 -12.53
CA SER A 87 -5.86 1.02 -11.07
C SER A 87 -7.33 0.86 -10.66
N LYS A 88 -8.26 1.48 -11.40
CA LYS A 88 -9.71 1.30 -11.17
C LYS A 88 -10.12 -0.15 -11.40
N TYR A 89 -9.65 -0.77 -12.49
CA TYR A 89 -9.89 -2.17 -12.81
C TYR A 89 -9.55 -3.09 -11.63
N PHE A 90 -8.37 -2.95 -11.03
CA PHE A 90 -8.00 -3.77 -9.87
C PHE A 90 -8.82 -3.45 -8.61
N ARG A 91 -9.16 -2.18 -8.38
CA ARG A 91 -9.98 -1.79 -7.22
C ARG A 91 -11.41 -2.27 -7.32
N ASP A 92 -11.98 -2.30 -8.52
CA ASP A 92 -13.30 -2.88 -8.79
C ASP A 92 -13.30 -4.39 -8.50
N LEU A 93 -12.13 -5.04 -8.59
CA LEU A 93 -11.90 -6.44 -8.20
C LEU A 93 -11.53 -6.61 -6.71
N GLY A 94 -11.50 -5.52 -5.93
CA GLY A 94 -11.16 -5.52 -4.50
C GLY A 94 -9.66 -5.57 -4.20
N ILE A 95 -8.79 -5.32 -5.18
CA ILE A 95 -7.35 -5.20 -4.99
C ILE A 95 -6.96 -3.73 -4.92
N ASN A 96 -6.66 -3.26 -3.71
CA ASN A 96 -6.44 -1.85 -3.44
C ASN A 96 -4.95 -1.45 -3.38
N HIS A 97 -4.07 -2.39 -3.00
CA HIS A 97 -2.66 -2.10 -2.79
C HIS A 97 -1.86 -2.20 -4.11
N PRO A 98 -1.12 -1.16 -4.52
CA PRO A 98 -0.36 -1.17 -5.77
C PRO A 98 0.68 -2.29 -5.91
N ASP A 99 1.26 -2.76 -4.80
CA ASP A 99 2.20 -3.89 -4.83
C ASP A 99 1.50 -5.16 -5.31
N ASP A 100 0.28 -5.41 -4.83
CA ASP A 100 -0.53 -6.57 -5.22
C ASP A 100 -0.92 -6.46 -6.69
N MET A 101 -1.39 -5.28 -7.14
CA MET A 101 -1.72 -5.02 -8.54
C MET A 101 -0.53 -5.35 -9.46
N SER A 102 0.65 -4.82 -9.14
CA SER A 102 1.86 -5.05 -9.94
C SER A 102 2.31 -6.51 -9.90
N SER A 103 2.15 -7.18 -8.76
CA SER A 103 2.46 -8.60 -8.61
C SER A 103 1.52 -9.46 -9.45
N ILE A 104 0.21 -9.19 -9.43
CA ILE A 104 -0.77 -9.90 -10.27
C ILE A 104 -0.45 -9.72 -11.76
N ILE A 105 -0.10 -8.50 -12.19
CA ILE A 105 0.28 -8.24 -13.60
C ILE A 105 1.48 -9.10 -14.00
N LEU A 106 2.55 -9.09 -13.20
CA LEU A 106 3.79 -9.81 -13.50
C LEU A 106 3.58 -11.34 -13.46
N THR A 107 2.92 -11.85 -12.41
CA THR A 107 2.54 -13.27 -12.32
C THR A 107 1.71 -13.72 -13.53
N SER A 108 0.74 -12.91 -13.94
CA SER A 108 -0.12 -13.22 -15.08
C SER A 108 0.63 -13.19 -16.42
N LEU A 109 1.59 -12.28 -16.58
CA LEU A 109 2.51 -12.28 -17.72
C LEU A 109 3.36 -13.56 -17.74
N HIS A 110 3.94 -13.95 -16.60
CA HIS A 110 4.75 -15.18 -16.51
C HIS A 110 3.95 -16.41 -16.90
N ARG A 111 2.72 -16.54 -16.36
CA ARG A 111 1.79 -17.62 -16.68
C ARG A 111 1.42 -17.62 -18.16
N LYS A 112 1.13 -16.44 -18.73
CA LYS A 112 0.84 -16.29 -20.17
C LYS A 112 1.99 -16.78 -21.04
N LEU A 113 3.23 -16.38 -20.74
CA LEU A 113 4.43 -16.77 -21.49
C LEU A 113 4.69 -18.29 -21.41
N ASN A 114 4.23 -18.93 -20.34
CA ASN A 114 4.37 -20.38 -20.08
C ASN A 114 3.11 -21.19 -20.41
N GLU A 115 2.12 -20.60 -21.09
CA GLU A 115 0.85 -21.27 -21.46
C GLU A 115 0.10 -21.85 -20.24
N LYS A 116 0.29 -21.27 -19.06
CA LYS A 116 -0.41 -21.63 -17.84
C LYS A 116 -1.70 -20.80 -17.71
N PRO A 117 -2.77 -21.35 -17.12
CA PRO A 117 -3.94 -20.57 -16.75
C PRO A 117 -3.54 -19.40 -15.85
N ILE A 118 -4.10 -18.21 -16.09
CA ILE A 118 -3.81 -17.02 -15.27
C ILE A 118 -4.34 -17.21 -13.84
N GLU A 119 -5.50 -17.84 -13.68
CA GLU A 119 -6.19 -18.03 -12.39
C GLU A 119 -6.33 -16.71 -11.60
N LEU A 120 -6.85 -15.67 -12.25
CA LEU A 120 -6.94 -14.34 -11.68
C LEU A 120 -7.74 -14.32 -10.37
N GLU A 121 -8.83 -15.08 -10.30
CA GLU A 121 -9.67 -15.21 -9.11
C GLU A 121 -8.90 -15.76 -7.92
N ASN A 122 -8.00 -16.73 -8.14
CA ASN A 122 -7.15 -17.30 -7.09
C ASN A 122 -6.13 -16.27 -6.60
N GLN A 123 -5.52 -15.52 -7.52
CA GLN A 123 -4.58 -14.45 -7.17
C GLN A 123 -5.27 -13.34 -6.37
N ILE A 124 -6.48 -12.93 -6.77
CA ILE A 124 -7.27 -11.93 -6.05
C ILE A 124 -7.61 -12.42 -4.64
N LYS A 125 -8.12 -13.65 -4.54
CA LYS A 125 -8.50 -14.25 -3.26
C LYS A 125 -7.32 -14.33 -2.30
N TYR A 126 -6.13 -14.68 -2.78
CA TYR A 126 -4.92 -14.71 -1.96
C TYR A 126 -4.66 -13.37 -1.26
N TYR A 127 -4.70 -12.25 -2.01
CA TYR A 127 -4.46 -10.93 -1.43
C TYR A 127 -5.59 -10.45 -0.52
N GLN A 128 -6.85 -10.76 -0.86
CA GLN A 128 -7.98 -10.47 0.02
C GLN A 128 -7.87 -11.19 1.37
N ASP A 129 -7.52 -12.48 1.35
CA ASP A 129 -7.30 -13.27 2.57
C ASP A 129 -6.10 -12.73 3.36
N TYR A 130 -5.00 -12.38 2.68
CA TYR A 130 -3.81 -11.79 3.29
C TYR A 130 -4.13 -10.50 4.05
N TRP A 131 -4.79 -9.53 3.41
CA TRP A 131 -5.13 -8.26 4.05
C TRP A 131 -6.16 -8.42 5.16
N THR A 132 -7.14 -9.31 5.00
CA THR A 132 -8.12 -9.61 6.07
C THR A 132 -7.43 -10.13 7.33
N GLU A 133 -6.49 -11.08 7.17
CA GLU A 133 -5.74 -11.62 8.30
C GLU A 133 -4.75 -10.61 8.88
N SER A 134 -4.11 -9.81 8.02
CA SER A 134 -3.18 -8.75 8.44
C SER A 134 -3.88 -7.70 9.30
N GLU A 135 -5.03 -7.20 8.86
CA GLU A 135 -5.83 -6.22 9.61
C GLU A 135 -6.34 -6.78 10.93
N LYS A 136 -6.75 -8.06 10.95
CA LYS A 136 -7.17 -8.74 12.17
C LYS A 136 -6.03 -8.81 13.18
N LYS A 137 -4.85 -9.29 12.76
CA LYS A 137 -3.65 -9.35 13.60
C LYS A 137 -3.22 -7.97 14.10
N GLN A 138 -3.29 -6.95 13.25
CA GLN A 138 -2.99 -5.58 13.65
C GLN A 138 -3.94 -5.10 14.76
N LYS A 139 -5.26 -5.29 14.59
CA LYS A 139 -6.26 -4.91 15.60
C LYS A 139 -6.09 -5.69 16.91
N GLU A 140 -5.73 -6.96 16.84
CA GLU A 140 -5.43 -7.78 18.02
C GLU A 140 -4.20 -7.26 18.75
N ARG A 141 -3.09 -7.04 18.02
CA ARG A 141 -1.86 -6.45 18.57
C ARG A 141 -2.11 -5.10 19.24
N GLN A 142 -2.83 -4.19 18.56
CA GLN A 142 -3.13 -2.87 19.11
C GLN A 142 -3.97 -2.95 20.40
N LYS A 143 -4.89 -3.92 20.49
CA LYS A 143 -5.67 -4.15 21.72
C LYS A 143 -4.81 -4.71 22.85
N GLU A 144 -3.89 -5.61 22.53
CA GLU A 144 -2.94 -6.20 23.49
C GLU A 144 -2.02 -5.11 24.04
N GLU A 145 -1.35 -4.34 23.17
CA GLU A 145 -0.52 -3.19 23.54
C GLU A 145 -1.31 -2.17 24.39
N PHE A 146 -2.52 -1.79 23.96
CA PHE A 146 -3.36 -0.85 24.72
C PHE A 146 -3.74 -1.37 26.10
N SER A 147 -3.85 -2.70 26.28
CA SER A 147 -4.26 -3.31 27.55
C SER A 147 -3.21 -3.19 28.65
N GLU A 148 -1.96 -2.89 28.30
CA GLU A 148 -0.87 -2.69 29.24
C GLU A 148 -1.02 -1.40 30.05
N PHE A 149 -1.69 -0.39 29.49
CA PHE A 149 -1.87 0.92 30.12
C PHE A 149 -2.96 0.93 31.19
N LYS A 150 -2.67 1.61 32.30
CA LYS A 150 -3.55 1.80 33.45
C LYS A 150 -3.61 3.27 33.83
N ILE A 151 -4.75 3.65 34.44
CA ILE A 151 -4.88 4.98 35.04
C ILE A 151 -3.87 5.09 36.19
N GLY A 152 -3.07 6.15 36.17
CA GLY A 152 -1.99 6.39 37.13
C GLY A 152 -0.60 6.05 36.60
N ASP A 153 -0.49 5.31 35.48
CA ASP A 153 0.79 4.97 34.90
C ASP A 153 1.55 6.24 34.49
N LYS A 154 2.85 6.21 34.77
CA LYS A 154 3.80 7.20 34.27
C LYS A 154 4.21 6.76 32.88
N VAL A 155 4.15 7.68 31.93
CA VAL A 155 4.47 7.40 30.53
C VAL A 155 5.53 8.34 29.99
N GLU A 156 6.28 7.86 29.01
CA GLU A 156 7.29 8.58 28.24
C GLU A 156 6.83 8.79 26.81
N PHE A 157 7.08 9.97 26.24
CA PHE A 157 6.64 10.32 24.89
C PHE A 157 7.67 9.85 23.84
N THR A 158 7.20 9.18 22.79
CA THR A 158 8.03 8.51 21.76
C THR A 158 8.56 9.44 20.66
N TYR A 159 7.94 10.62 20.49
CA TYR A 159 8.28 11.59 19.43
C TYR A 159 8.08 11.09 17.98
N ASP A 160 7.12 10.21 17.74
CA ASP A 160 6.85 9.63 16.41
C ASP A 160 6.49 10.65 15.31
N TYR A 161 6.00 11.84 15.68
CA TYR A 161 5.71 12.90 14.71
C TYR A 161 6.93 13.77 14.39
N ASP A 162 7.37 14.60 15.33
CA ASP A 162 8.50 15.53 15.17
C ASP A 162 8.84 16.18 16.53
N PHE A 163 9.90 17.00 16.54
CA PHE A 163 10.32 17.83 17.65
C PHE A 163 9.89 19.29 17.46
N VAL A 164 9.52 19.97 18.55
CA VAL A 164 9.18 21.41 18.50
C VAL A 164 10.42 22.31 18.33
N SER A 165 11.63 21.75 18.44
CA SER A 165 12.90 22.43 18.17
C SER A 165 14.07 21.45 17.98
N LYS A 166 15.09 21.85 17.20
CA LYS A 166 16.38 21.13 17.08
C LYS A 166 17.08 20.89 18.42
N LYS A 167 16.85 21.78 19.40
CA LYS A 167 17.40 21.61 20.75
C LYS A 167 16.70 20.48 21.50
N GLN A 168 15.41 20.29 21.30
CA GLN A 168 14.66 19.17 21.87
C GLN A 168 15.11 17.86 21.24
N GLU A 169 15.16 17.81 19.91
CA GLU A 169 15.67 16.67 19.14
C GLU A 169 17.04 16.23 19.64
N LYS A 170 18.01 17.16 19.72
CA LYS A 170 19.34 16.85 20.23
C LYS A 170 19.33 16.30 21.66
N LYS A 171 18.46 16.82 22.54
CA LYS A 171 18.39 16.30 23.93
C LYS A 171 17.80 14.90 23.99
N TYR A 172 16.85 14.58 23.12
CA TYR A 172 16.28 13.24 23.01
C TYR A 172 17.33 12.26 22.48
N MET A 173 17.98 12.60 21.36
CA MET A 173 19.02 11.77 20.73
C MET A 173 20.26 11.55 21.60
N ASP A 174 20.59 12.51 22.48
CA ASP A 174 21.69 12.38 23.45
C ASP A 174 21.25 11.69 24.76
N ASP A 175 20.04 11.13 24.83
CA ASP A 175 19.41 10.53 26.04
C ASP A 175 19.37 11.47 27.27
N LYS A 176 19.39 12.78 27.03
CA LYS A 176 19.44 13.82 28.08
C LYS A 176 18.07 14.19 28.61
N CYS A 177 17.02 14.02 27.79
CA CYS A 177 15.69 14.41 28.20
C CYS A 177 14.60 13.71 27.38
N TYR A 178 13.68 13.10 28.13
CA TYR A 178 12.40 12.64 27.64
C TYR A 178 11.25 13.44 28.27
N ALA A 179 10.19 13.62 27.47
CA ALA A 179 8.94 14.19 27.94
C ALA A 179 8.12 13.10 28.61
N THR A 180 7.53 13.39 29.76
CA THR A 180 6.79 12.38 30.54
C THR A 180 5.45 12.90 31.02
N GLY A 181 4.48 12.00 31.12
CA GLY A 181 3.12 12.27 31.54
C GLY A 181 2.62 11.27 32.58
N ILE A 182 1.38 11.47 33.01
CA ILE A 182 0.62 10.49 33.80
C ILE A 182 -0.71 10.26 33.10
N ILE A 183 -1.10 8.99 32.93
CA ILE A 183 -2.41 8.62 32.40
C ILE A 183 -3.48 8.90 33.45
N ILE A 184 -4.53 9.60 33.03
CA ILE A 184 -5.68 9.92 33.88
C ILE A 184 -7.01 9.38 33.33
N GLY A 185 -7.01 8.83 32.12
CA GLY A 185 -8.19 8.26 31.46
C GLY A 185 -7.80 7.35 30.31
N LEU A 186 -8.68 6.39 29.99
CA LEU A 186 -8.50 5.40 28.93
C LEU A 186 -9.76 5.35 28.07
N ASN A 187 -9.60 5.26 26.76
CA ASN A 187 -10.67 5.08 25.79
C ASN A 187 -10.38 3.86 24.91
N LYS A 188 -10.99 2.73 25.25
CA LYS A 188 -10.76 1.44 24.57
C LYS A 188 -11.32 1.39 23.15
N GLU A 189 -12.38 2.16 22.87
CA GLU A 189 -13.02 2.14 21.55
C GLU A 189 -12.16 2.84 20.50
N LYS A 190 -11.49 3.94 20.91
CA LYS A 190 -10.61 4.72 20.03
C LYS A 190 -9.13 4.40 20.20
N LEU A 191 -8.78 3.55 21.17
CA LEU A 191 -7.40 3.29 21.59
C LEU A 191 -6.65 4.59 21.95
N GLU A 192 -7.30 5.44 22.75
CA GLU A 192 -6.70 6.71 23.20
C GLU A 192 -6.44 6.68 24.70
N VAL A 193 -5.37 7.35 25.10
CA VAL A 193 -5.03 7.61 26.50
C VAL A 193 -5.19 9.11 26.78
N GLN A 194 -5.76 9.44 27.94
CA GLN A 194 -5.81 10.82 28.41
C GLN A 194 -4.58 11.06 29.28
N VAL A 195 -3.64 11.85 28.79
CA VAL A 195 -2.37 12.10 29.49
C VAL A 195 -2.36 13.50 30.06
N LYS A 196 -1.88 13.63 31.30
CA LYS A 196 -1.47 14.91 31.87
C LYS A 196 0.04 15.07 31.75
N LEU A 197 0.51 15.99 30.91
CA LEU A 197 1.93 16.17 30.65
C LEU A 197 2.64 16.76 31.87
N LYS A 198 3.65 16.07 32.41
CA LYS A 198 4.39 16.48 33.62
C LYS A 198 5.73 17.11 33.30
N LYS A 199 6.45 16.59 32.30
CA LYS A 199 7.76 17.07 31.88
C LYS A 199 7.76 17.25 30.37
N SER A 200 8.34 18.34 29.90
CA SER A 200 8.69 18.53 28.50
C SER A 200 10.14 19.01 28.41
N CYS A 201 10.80 18.63 27.32
CA CYS A 201 12.20 18.94 27.04
C CYS A 201 12.42 20.29 26.36
N ASP A 202 11.31 20.94 25.97
CA ASP A 202 11.22 22.30 25.48
C ASP A 202 10.02 23.01 26.11
N ARG A 203 10.13 24.34 26.30
CA ARG A 203 9.03 25.15 26.84
C ARG A 203 7.82 25.19 25.90
N LYS A 204 8.03 24.93 24.60
CA LYS A 204 6.97 24.90 23.60
C LYS A 204 6.03 23.71 23.79
N GLY A 205 6.50 22.58 24.33
CA GLY A 205 5.67 21.38 24.55
C GLY A 205 6.15 20.17 23.74
N ILE A 206 5.20 19.33 23.33
CA ILE A 206 5.39 18.16 22.46
C ILE A 206 4.35 18.21 21.33
N ILE A 207 4.68 17.67 20.16
CA ILE A 207 3.75 17.58 19.02
C ILE A 207 2.97 16.28 19.16
N ILE A 208 1.67 16.38 19.45
CA ILE A 208 0.80 15.22 19.67
C ILE A 208 -0.02 14.83 18.43
N LEU A 209 0.02 15.66 17.39
CA LEU A 209 -0.63 15.40 16.11
C LEU A 209 0.05 16.22 15.02
N LYS A 210 0.22 15.64 13.83
CA LYS A 210 0.68 16.30 12.62
C LYS A 210 -0.21 15.86 11.44
N TYR A 211 -0.81 16.81 10.72
CA TYR A 211 -1.76 16.52 9.64
C TYR A 211 -1.78 17.61 8.55
N ASP A 212 -2.18 17.22 7.35
CA ASP A 212 -2.46 18.12 6.24
C ASP A 212 -3.92 18.59 6.26
N VAL A 213 -4.15 19.84 5.88
CA VAL A 213 -5.49 20.40 5.71
C VAL A 213 -5.86 20.43 4.24
N TRP A 214 -6.99 19.84 3.93
CA TRP A 214 -7.56 19.77 2.58
C TRP A 214 -8.89 20.50 2.55
N ASP A 215 -9.14 21.24 1.46
CA ASP A 215 -10.40 21.94 1.23
C ASP A 215 -10.92 21.68 -0.18
N LYS A 216 -12.23 21.79 -0.38
CA LYS A 216 -12.88 21.55 -1.67
C LYS A 216 -13.02 22.86 -2.44
N ILE A 217 -12.14 23.08 -3.41
CA ILE A 217 -12.10 24.29 -4.26
C ILE A 217 -12.43 23.87 -5.69
N ASP A 218 -13.49 24.46 -6.25
CA ASP A 218 -13.98 24.16 -7.61
C ASP A 218 -14.34 22.68 -7.85
N GLY A 219 -14.80 21.99 -6.80
CA GLY A 219 -15.19 20.58 -6.88
C GLY A 219 -14.06 19.59 -6.64
N GLU A 220 -12.81 20.05 -6.56
CA GLU A 220 -11.63 19.23 -6.29
C GLU A 220 -11.09 19.45 -4.87
N TYR A 221 -10.61 18.40 -4.22
CA TYR A 221 -9.88 18.53 -2.96
C TYR A 221 -8.47 19.07 -3.25
N LYS A 222 -8.18 20.25 -2.72
CA LYS A 222 -6.86 20.88 -2.79
C LYS A 222 -6.27 20.95 -1.39
N LYS A 223 -4.99 20.59 -1.26
CA LYS A 223 -4.23 20.77 -0.02
C LYS A 223 -4.02 22.27 0.18
N ILE A 224 -4.47 22.81 1.31
CA ILE A 224 -4.39 24.25 1.62
C ILE A 224 -3.38 24.56 2.73
N GLU A 225 -3.09 23.60 3.60
CA GLU A 225 -2.05 23.70 4.62
C GLU A 225 -1.36 22.34 4.74
N GLU A 226 -0.04 22.34 4.79
CA GLU A 226 0.78 21.14 4.95
C GLU A 226 1.40 21.14 6.34
N ASP A 227 1.55 19.95 6.93
CA ASP A 227 2.28 19.77 8.19
C ASP A 227 1.75 20.60 9.37
N LYS A 228 0.43 20.81 9.45
CA LYS A 228 -0.18 21.45 10.61
C LYS A 228 0.01 20.59 11.85
N ILE A 229 0.38 21.21 12.97
CA ILE A 229 0.69 20.51 14.22
C ILE A 229 -0.23 20.90 15.36
N GLU A 230 -0.49 19.94 16.25
CA GLU A 230 -1.07 20.20 17.57
C GLU A 230 -0.03 19.99 18.66
N ILE A 231 0.09 20.99 19.53
CA ILE A 231 1.10 21.00 20.58
C ILE A 231 0.42 20.86 21.94
N MET A 232 0.91 19.91 22.74
CA MET A 232 0.56 19.76 24.14
C MET A 232 1.61 20.40 25.03
N LYS A 233 1.21 21.37 25.85
CA LYS A 233 2.13 22.06 26.77
C LYS A 233 2.21 21.37 28.13
N LYS A 234 3.32 21.59 28.83
CA LYS A 234 3.51 21.09 30.19
C LYS A 234 2.36 21.53 31.10
N GLY A 235 1.75 20.58 31.80
CA GLY A 235 0.62 20.79 32.69
C GLY A 235 -0.75 20.58 32.04
N GLU A 236 -0.84 20.59 30.71
CA GLU A 236 -2.08 20.33 29.99
C GLU A 236 -2.51 18.87 30.09
N THR A 237 -3.76 18.62 29.71
CA THR A 237 -4.36 17.29 29.64
C THR A 237 -5.06 17.15 28.30
N ARG A 238 -4.74 16.08 27.57
CA ARG A 238 -5.23 15.81 26.23
C ARG A 238 -5.48 14.31 26.05
N TRP A 239 -6.45 13.98 25.21
CA TRP A 239 -6.57 12.66 24.61
C TRP A 239 -5.60 12.58 23.45
N THR A 240 -4.86 11.49 23.37
CA THR A 240 -3.89 11.20 22.30
C THR A 240 -3.93 9.72 21.96
N SER A 241 -3.43 9.35 20.78
CA SER A 241 -3.13 7.94 20.47
C SER A 241 -2.27 7.34 21.59
N TYR A 242 -2.55 6.08 21.94
CA TYR A 242 -1.72 5.34 22.90
C TYR A 242 -0.31 5.10 22.36
N GLU A 243 -0.15 4.99 21.04
CA GLU A 243 1.12 4.70 20.36
C GLU A 243 2.19 5.77 20.61
N LEU A 244 1.79 6.99 21.01
CA LEU A 244 2.72 8.07 21.31
C LEU A 244 3.42 7.95 22.68
N TRP A 245 3.12 6.88 23.44
CA TRP A 245 3.49 6.76 24.84
C TRP A 245 3.99 5.36 25.18
N ASP A 246 5.12 5.29 25.87
CA ASP A 246 5.63 4.07 26.48
C ASP A 246 5.41 4.11 28.00
N VAL A 247 5.04 2.99 28.62
CA VAL A 247 4.93 2.87 30.07
C VAL A 247 6.33 2.88 30.69
N VAL A 248 6.54 3.74 31.68
CA VAL A 248 7.79 3.81 32.44
C VAL A 248 7.62 3.05 33.75
N GLU A 249 8.46 2.02 33.95
CA GLU A 249 8.57 1.28 35.22
C GLU A 249 8.96 2.17 36.41
#